data_AF-A0A847U5A3-F1
#
_entry.id   AF-A0A847U5A3-F1
#
_cell.length_a   1.000
_cell.length_b   1.000
_cell.length_c   1.000
_cell.angle_alpha   90.00
_cell.angle_beta   90.00
_cell.angle_gamma   90.00
#
_symmetry.space_group_name_H-M   'P 1'
#
loop_
_entity.id
_entity.type
_entity.pdbx_description
1 polymer ?
#
loop_
_entity_poly.entity_id
_entity_poly.type
_entity_poly.pdbx_seq_one_letter_code
_entity_poly.pdbx_strand_id
1 'polypeptide(L)'
;MSKTVRCTVENRQRVRRTARALRETVPTALVETTPPVRSEYDAWTLDAVLRETDGIPPGVLRELALAGLTLQPTPSQAGHQYLIATA
;
A
#
# COMPACT_ATOMS: atom_id res chain seq x y z
N MET A 1 19.34 15.22 0.85
CA MET A 1 18.73 15.22 -0.51
C MET A 1 17.24 15.18 -0.32
N SER A 2 16.55 16.32 -0.50
CA SER A 2 15.10 16.39 -0.34
C SER A 2 14.44 15.63 -1.49
N LYS A 3 14.05 14.38 -1.23
CA LYS A 3 13.32 13.54 -2.19
C LYS A 3 12.11 14.36 -2.60
N THR A 4 12.06 14.87 -3.84
CA THR A 4 10.96 15.74 -4.26
C THR A 4 9.70 14.88 -4.29
N VAL A 5 8.89 15.04 -3.26
CA VAL A 5 7.64 14.34 -3.07
C VAL A 5 6.62 14.88 -4.07
N ARG A 6 6.58 14.31 -5.27
CA ARG A 6 5.66 14.81 -6.31
C ARG A 6 4.32 14.10 -6.17
N CYS A 7 3.35 14.83 -5.61
CA CYS A 7 1.93 14.49 -5.69
C CYS A 7 1.43 14.62 -7.15
N THR A 8 1.91 13.74 -8.04
CA THR A 8 1.51 13.73 -9.44
C THR A 8 0.21 12.96 -9.62
N VAL A 9 -0.54 13.31 -10.68
CA VAL A 9 -1.74 12.56 -11.09
C VAL A 9 -1.39 11.12 -11.44
N GLU A 10 -0.24 10.89 -12.07
CA GLU A 10 0.26 9.56 -12.42
C GLU A 10 0.48 8.68 -11.18
N ASN A 11 1.19 9.19 -10.17
CA ASN A 11 1.43 8.46 -8.92
C ASN A 11 0.11 8.17 -8.18
N ARG A 12 -0.80 9.16 -8.16
CA ARG A 12 -2.16 8.96 -7.62
C ARG A 12 -2.89 7.83 -8.32
N GLN A 13 -2.83 7.78 -9.65
CA GLN A 13 -3.50 6.74 -10.43
C GLN A 13 -2.87 5.35 -10.20
N ARG A 14 -1.53 5.26 -10.13
CA ARG A 14 -0.82 4.01 -9.80
C ARG A 14 -1.28 3.44 -8.46
N VAL A 15 -1.22 4.24 -7.40
CA VAL A 15 -1.60 3.83 -6.04
C VAL A 15 -3.07 3.43 -5.96
N ARG A 16 -3.96 4.17 -6.65
CA ARG A 16 -5.39 3.82 -6.72
C ARG A 16 -5.65 2.50 -7.47
N ARG A 17 -4.92 2.23 -8.55
CA ARG A 17 -5.04 0.96 -9.28
C ARG A 17 -4.60 -0.20 -8.39
N THR A 18 -3.49 -0.07 -7.67
CA THR A 18 -3.05 -1.08 -6.71
C THR A 18 -4.08 -1.30 -5.61
N ALA A 19 -4.59 -0.22 -5.00
CA ALA A 19 -5.62 -0.32 -3.98
C ALA A 19 -6.89 -1.05 -4.48
N ARG A 20 -7.28 -0.82 -5.73
CA ARG A 20 -8.37 -1.54 -6.37
C ARG A 20 -8.04 -3.02 -6.57
N ALA A 21 -6.86 -3.32 -7.12
CA ALA A 21 -6.42 -4.70 -7.34
C ALA A 21 -6.38 -5.50 -6.04
N LEU A 22 -5.94 -4.91 -4.92
CA LEU A 22 -5.95 -5.57 -3.61
C LEU A 22 -7.37 -5.94 -3.17
N ARG A 23 -8.35 -5.04 -3.31
CA ARG A 23 -9.75 -5.32 -2.99
C ARG A 23 -10.36 -6.44 -3.83
N GLU A 24 -9.90 -6.60 -5.07
CA GLU A 24 -10.43 -7.60 -6.01
C GLU A 24 -9.73 -8.97 -5.86
N THR A 25 -8.50 -9.01 -5.31
CA THR A 25 -7.66 -10.22 -5.32
C THR A 25 -7.53 -10.91 -3.96
N VAL A 26 -7.71 -10.18 -2.86
CA VAL A 26 -7.52 -10.71 -1.49
C VAL A 26 -8.67 -10.28 -0.60
N PRO A 27 -9.18 -11.16 0.29
CA PRO A 27 -10.09 -10.75 1.35
C PRO A 27 -9.48 -9.62 2.17
N THR A 28 -9.97 -8.40 1.97
CA THR A 28 -9.37 -7.19 2.54
C THR A 28 -10.39 -6.46 3.39
N ALA A 29 -10.05 -6.21 4.66
CA ALA A 29 -10.90 -5.48 5.59
C ALA A 29 -10.98 -3.99 5.24
N LEU A 30 -9.82 -3.42 4.90
CA LEU A 30 -9.63 -1.99 4.67
C LEU A 30 -8.51 -1.80 3.65
N VAL A 31 -8.71 -0.86 2.73
CA VAL A 31 -7.64 -0.33 1.88
C VAL A 31 -7.82 1.16 1.77
N GLU A 32 -6.81 1.92 2.18
CA GLU A 32 -6.77 3.37 2.10
C GLU A 32 -5.53 3.86 1.34
N THR A 33 -5.65 5.04 0.75
CA THR A 33 -4.56 5.69 0.04
C THR A 33 -4.38 7.10 0.57
N THR A 34 -3.19 7.41 1.06
CA THR A 34 -2.86 8.70 1.66
C THR A 34 -1.95 9.48 0.71
N PRO A 35 -2.32 10.71 0.31
CA PRO A 35 -1.45 11.54 -0.51
C PRO A 35 -0.22 11.96 0.30
N PRO A 36 0.91 12.27 -0.36
CA PRO A 36 2.15 12.51 0.35
C PRO A 36 2.11 13.65 1.36
N VAL A 37 1.35 14.71 1.07
CA VAL A 37 1.14 15.86 1.97
C VAL A 37 0.42 15.52 3.29
N ARG A 38 -0.11 14.31 3.43
CA ARG A 38 -0.80 13.80 4.64
C ARG A 38 -0.15 12.53 5.18
N SER A 39 0.89 12.03 4.53
CA SER A 39 1.57 10.80 4.92
C SER A 39 2.73 11.12 5.84
N GLU A 40 2.93 10.32 6.88
CA GLU A 40 4.12 10.39 7.75
C GLU A 40 5.42 10.01 7.01
N TYR A 41 5.28 9.33 5.87
CA TYR A 41 6.40 8.86 5.05
C TYR A 41 6.83 9.84 3.96
N ASP A 42 6.19 11.02 3.88
CA ASP A 42 6.42 11.99 2.81
C ASP A 42 6.31 11.33 1.42
N ALA A 43 5.38 10.38 1.27
CA ALA A 43 5.22 9.55 0.08
C ALA A 43 3.74 9.18 -0.13
N TRP A 44 3.38 8.76 -1.35
CA TRP A 44 2.07 8.14 -1.52
C TRP A 44 2.05 6.84 -0.74
N THR A 45 1.13 6.73 0.21
CA THR A 45 1.03 5.58 1.09
C THR A 45 -0.24 4.80 0.78
N LEU A 46 -0.09 3.48 0.70
CA LEU A 46 -1.18 2.53 0.68
C LEU A 46 -1.18 1.81 2.04
N ASP A 47 -2.30 1.89 2.75
CA ASP A 47 -2.55 1.15 3.98
C ASP A 47 -3.59 0.08 3.67
N ALA A 48 -3.32 -1.17 4.04
CA ALA A 48 -4.25 -2.26 3.89
C ALA A 48 -4.23 -3.21 5.08
N VAL A 49 -5.43 -3.71 5.42
CA VAL A 49 -5.63 -4.74 6.42
C VAL A 49 -6.20 -5.97 5.73
N LEU A 50 -5.37 -7.00 5.58
CA LEU A 50 -5.77 -8.26 4.96
C LEU A 50 -6.43 -9.19 6.00
N ARG A 51 -7.43 -9.95 5.58
CA ARG A 51 -8.15 -10.95 6.40
C ARG A 51 -7.82 -12.35 5.89
N GLU A 52 -7.85 -13.31 6.81
CA GLU A 52 -7.75 -14.74 6.49
C GLU A 52 -6.44 -15.10 5.75
N THR A 53 -5.36 -14.34 5.99
CA THR A 53 -4.03 -14.59 5.40
C THR A 53 -2.97 -14.72 6.47
N ASP A 54 -2.10 -15.72 6.33
CA ASP A 54 -0.86 -15.82 7.08
C ASP A 54 0.25 -15.13 6.29
N GLY A 55 0.49 -13.86 6.61
CA GLY A 55 1.46 -13.01 5.89
C GLY A 55 0.89 -12.37 4.62
N ILE A 56 1.79 -11.77 3.82
CA ILE A 56 1.42 -11.00 2.63
C ILE A 56 1.35 -11.96 1.42
N PRO A 57 0.17 -12.10 0.76
CA PRO A 57 0.04 -12.98 -0.39
C PRO A 57 0.95 -12.57 -1.57
N PRO A 58 1.45 -13.52 -2.38
CA PRO A 58 2.30 -13.19 -3.53
C PRO A 58 1.65 -12.25 -4.55
N GLY A 59 0.32 -12.35 -4.73
CA GLY A 59 -0.45 -11.44 -5.59
C GLY A 59 -0.35 -9.98 -5.13
N VAL A 60 -0.40 -9.75 -3.81
CA VAL A 60 -0.21 -8.42 -3.22
C VAL A 60 1.19 -7.90 -3.50
N LEU A 61 2.22 -8.72 -3.27
CA LEU A 61 3.62 -8.34 -3.54
C LEU A 61 3.83 -7.97 -5.01
N ARG A 62 3.22 -8.71 -5.93
CA ARG A 62 3.27 -8.41 -7.36
C ARG A 62 2.63 -7.06 -7.68
N GLU A 63 1.43 -6.80 -7.19
CA GLU A 63 0.73 -5.53 -7.45
C GLU A 63 1.47 -4.32 -6.87
N LEU A 64 2.07 -4.48 -5.68
CA LEU A 64 2.95 -3.47 -5.09
C LEU A 64 4.18 -3.23 -5.96
N ALA A 65 4.85 -4.29 -6.41
CA ALA A 65 6.04 -4.19 -7.26
C ALA A 65 5.73 -3.53 -8.62
N LEU A 66 4.63 -3.90 -9.28
CA LEU A 66 4.18 -3.28 -10.53
C LEU A 66 3.88 -1.79 -10.36
N ALA A 67 3.41 -1.39 -9.18
CA ALA A 67 3.17 -0.01 -8.84
C ALA A 67 4.39 0.70 -8.26
N GLY A 68 5.55 0.04 -8.14
CA GLY A 68 6.77 0.59 -7.55
C GLY A 68 6.62 0.98 -6.09
N LEU A 69 5.73 0.31 -5.34
CA LEU A 69 5.52 0.52 -3.92
C LEU A 69 6.40 -0.44 -3.11
N THR A 70 6.98 0.06 -2.04
CA THR A 70 7.84 -0.71 -1.13
C THR A 70 7.18 -0.87 0.23
N LEU A 71 7.18 -2.10 0.74
CA LEU A 71 6.63 -2.42 2.05
C LEU A 71 7.41 -1.70 3.14
N GLN A 72 6.69 -1.09 4.07
CA GLN A 72 7.24 -0.55 5.29
C GLN A 72 7.23 -1.62 6.38
N PRO A 73 8.27 -1.66 7.23
CA PRO A 73 8.29 -2.57 8.37
C PRO A 73 7.12 -2.23 9.29
N THR A 74 6.13 -3.12 9.36
CA THR A 74 4.94 -2.95 10.20
C THR A 74 4.87 -4.12 11.19
N PRO A 75 4.66 -3.89 12.51
CA PRO A 75 4.47 -4.98 13.46
C PRO A 75 3.18 -5.74 13.13
N SER A 76 3.25 -7.08 13.10
CA SER A 76 2.05 -7.91 12.96
C SER A 76 1.26 -7.94 14.28
N GLN A 77 -0.04 -7.71 14.22
CA GLN A 77 -0.94 -7.91 15.36
C GLN A 77 -1.76 -9.19 15.11
N ALA A 78 -1.86 -10.04 16.15
CA ALA A 78 -2.41 -11.38 16.03
C ALA A 78 -3.81 -11.39 15.38
N GLY A 79 -3.94 -12.05 14.22
CA GLY A 79 -5.20 -12.27 13.51
C GLY A 79 -5.46 -11.35 12.30
N HIS A 80 -4.72 -10.25 12.14
CA HIS A 80 -4.82 -9.35 10.99
C HIS A 80 -3.44 -9.00 10.44
N GLN A 81 -3.27 -9.13 9.13
CA GLN A 81 -2.04 -8.72 8.47
C GLN A 81 -2.16 -7.25 8.05
N TYR A 82 -1.49 -6.38 8.79
CA TYR A 82 -1.32 -4.97 8.45
C TYR A 82 -0.21 -4.81 7.42
N LEU A 83 -0.46 -3.96 6.43
CA LEU A 83 0.43 -3.69 5.32
C LEU A 83 0.45 -2.19 5.04
N ILE A 84 1.64 -1.61 5.16
CA ILE A 84 1.91 -0.24 4.73
C ILE A 84 2.89 -0.30 3.56
N ALA A 85 2.59 0.37 2.46
CA ALA A 85 3.47 0.47 1.30
C ALA A 85 3.60 1.91 0.79
N THR A 86 4.81 2.32 0.40
CA THR A 86 5.12 3.71 -0.01
C THR A 86 5.79 3.78 -1.37
N ALA A 87 5.56 4.87 -2.11
CA ALA A 87 6.13 5.17 -3.43
C ALA A 87 7.40 6.04 -3.38
#